data_AF-G9WIC7-F1
#
_entry.id   AF-G9WIC7-F1
#
_cell.length_a   1.000
_cell.length_b   1.000
_cell.length_c   1.000
_cell.angle_alpha   90.00
_cell.angle_beta   90.00
_cell.angle_gamma   90.00
#
_symmetry.space_group_name_H-M   'P 1'
#
loop_
_entity.id
_entity.type
_entity.pdbx_description
1 polymer ?
#
loop_
_entity_poly.entity_id
_entity_poly.type
_entity_poly.pdbx_seq_one_letter_code
_entity_poly.pdbx_strand_id
1 'polypeptide(L)'
;MYNDKTLFKFFLLFMKLIVAIGLLLIIYPLVVTASDNYALMSSGNLLAKSSIVIAFLTALLNIFQIVCLFVNLGAKMRVVYIVSVFVSSILLIFVSAVWLSIYSFMFLGLSLGILGLILISLQARK
;
A
#
# COMPACT_ATOMS: atom_id res chain seq x y z
N MET A 1 18.21 8.43 6.39
CA MET A 1 17.23 8.61 7.50
C MET A 1 17.58 7.84 8.78
N TYR A 2 18.14 6.62 8.70
CA TYR A 2 18.47 5.78 9.88
C TYR A 2 19.95 5.37 9.95
N ASN A 3 20.89 6.27 9.63
CA ASN A 3 22.31 5.86 9.54
C ASN A 3 22.86 5.28 10.84
N ASP A 4 22.28 5.63 11.99
CA ASP A 4 22.74 5.11 13.29
C ASP A 4 21.92 3.93 13.83
N LYS A 5 20.88 3.47 13.12
CA LYS A 5 20.00 2.38 13.58
C LYS A 5 19.71 1.39 12.45
N THR A 6 20.73 0.62 12.08
CA THR A 6 20.68 -0.45 11.07
C THR A 6 19.53 -1.42 11.30
N LEU A 7 19.28 -1.81 12.57
CA LEU A 7 18.16 -2.68 12.94
C LEU A 7 16.79 -2.08 12.61
N PHE A 8 16.63 -0.76 12.75
CA PHE A 8 15.37 -0.08 12.43
C PHE A 8 15.13 -0.01 10.91
N LYS A 9 16.19 0.15 10.11
CA LYS A 9 16.10 0.03 8.62
C LYS A 9 15.62 -1.34 8.21
N PHE A 10 16.23 -2.40 8.77
CA PHE A 10 15.84 -3.79 8.49
C PHE A 10 14.40 -4.09 8.90
N PHE A 11 13.98 -3.60 10.08
CA PHE A 11 12.60 -3.75 10.53
C PHE A 11 11.60 -3.07 9.58
N LEU A 12 11.86 -1.81 9.18
CA LEU A 12 11.01 -1.12 8.21
C LEU A 12 10.96 -1.82 6.85
N LEU A 13 12.11 -2.33 6.38
CA LEU A 13 12.19 -3.07 5.13
C LEU A 13 11.36 -4.36 5.18
N PHE A 14 11.48 -5.13 6.26
CA PHE A 14 10.71 -6.35 6.47
C PHE A 14 9.20 -6.06 6.47
N MET A 15 8.77 -5.01 7.17
CA MET A 15 7.36 -4.58 7.18
C MET A 15 6.87 -4.15 5.80
N LYS A 16 7.69 -3.42 5.02
CA LYS A 16 7.35 -3.04 3.64
C LYS A 16 7.27 -4.25 2.71
N LEU A 17 8.09 -5.27 2.94
CA LEU A 17 8.09 -6.49 2.16
C LEU A 17 6.82 -7.33 2.43
N ILE A 18 6.37 -7.41 3.68
CA ILE A 18 5.08 -8.02 4.03
C ILE A 18 3.93 -7.26 3.36
N VAL A 19 3.93 -5.93 3.41
CA VAL A 19 2.91 -5.10 2.75
C VAL A 19 2.93 -5.31 1.24
N ALA A 20 4.11 -5.41 0.61
CA ALA A 20 4.25 -5.66 -0.82
C ALA A 20 3.70 -7.04 -1.22
N ILE A 21 4.00 -8.09 -0.44
CA ILE A 21 3.43 -9.44 -0.66
C ILE A 21 1.91 -9.41 -0.49
N GLY A 22 1.40 -8.75 0.55
CA GLY A 22 -0.03 -8.57 0.78
C GLY A 22 -0.73 -7.85 -0.38
N LEU A 23 -0.11 -6.80 -0.93
CA LEU A 23 -0.60 -6.11 -2.12
C LEU A 23 -0.64 -7.00 -3.36
N LEU A 24 0.37 -7.85 -3.54
CA LEU A 24 0.41 -8.76 -4.69
C LEU A 24 -0.72 -9.80 -4.61
N LEU A 25 -1.01 -10.29 -3.41
CA LEU A 25 -2.16 -11.16 -3.12
C LEU A 25 -3.51 -10.46 -3.30
N ILE A 26 -3.57 -9.13 -3.15
CA ILE A 26 -4.77 -8.32 -3.42
C ILE A 26 -4.93 -8.08 -4.92
N ILE A 27 -3.87 -7.66 -5.60
CA ILE A 27 -3.92 -7.28 -7.02
C ILE A 27 -4.25 -8.48 -7.90
N TYR A 28 -3.69 -9.66 -7.63
CA TYR A 28 -3.90 -10.87 -8.44
C TYR A 28 -5.40 -11.22 -8.64
N PRO A 29 -6.21 -11.45 -7.59
CA PRO A 29 -7.63 -11.76 -7.75
C PRO A 29 -8.42 -10.58 -8.30
N LEU A 30 -8.05 -9.32 -8.03
CA LEU A 30 -8.69 -8.16 -8.66
C LEU A 30 -8.51 -8.16 -10.19
N VAL A 31 -7.31 -8.51 -10.68
CA VAL A 31 -7.02 -8.61 -12.12
C VAL A 31 -7.73 -9.80 -12.77
N VAL A 32 -7.73 -10.97 -12.11
CA VAL A 32 -8.47 -12.15 -12.58
C VAL A 32 -9.96 -11.83 -12.70
N THR A 33 -10.54 -11.21 -11.67
CA THR A 33 -11.96 -10.80 -11.67
C THR A 33 -12.28 -9.79 -12.76
N ALA A 34 -11.36 -8.86 -13.04
CA ALA A 34 -11.48 -7.90 -14.12
C ALA A 34 -11.47 -8.56 -15.51
N SER A 35 -10.62 -9.57 -15.68
CA SER A 35 -10.51 -10.36 -16.91
C SER A 35 -11.75 -11.22 -17.14
N ASP A 36 -12.19 -11.95 -16.11
CA ASP A 36 -13.31 -12.89 -16.20
C ASP A 36 -14.67 -12.18 -16.30
N ASN A 37 -14.79 -11.00 -15.70
CA ASN A 37 -16.04 -10.23 -15.66
C ASN A 37 -15.99 -8.95 -16.50
N TYR A 38 -15.37 -9.01 -17.69
CA TYR A 38 -15.24 -7.86 -18.59
C TYR A 38 -16.59 -7.16 -18.89
N ALA A 39 -17.69 -7.93 -18.96
CA ALA A 39 -19.05 -7.40 -19.12
C ALA A 39 -19.59 -6.64 -17.89
N LEU A 40 -19.21 -7.05 -16.68
CA LEU A 40 -19.57 -6.43 -15.39
C LEU A 40 -18.71 -5.18 -15.12
N MET A 41 -17.50 -5.15 -15.67
CA MET A 41 -16.74 -3.91 -15.82
C MET A 41 -17.38 -2.97 -16.84
N SER A 42 -17.94 -3.47 -17.94
CA SER A 42 -18.63 -2.62 -18.93
C SER A 42 -19.87 -1.91 -18.36
N SER A 43 -20.54 -2.47 -17.34
CA SER A 43 -21.83 -2.02 -16.83
C SER A 43 -21.81 -0.90 -15.77
N GLY A 44 -20.82 0.00 -15.79
CA GLY A 44 -20.92 1.28 -15.06
C GLY A 44 -20.45 1.31 -13.59
N ASN A 45 -19.89 0.23 -13.05
CA ASN A 45 -19.29 0.25 -11.70
C ASN A 45 -17.90 0.94 -11.69
N LEU A 46 -17.92 2.27 -11.79
CA LEU A 46 -16.75 3.16 -11.73
C LEU A 46 -15.88 2.91 -10.50
N LEU A 47 -16.50 2.58 -9.36
CA LEU A 47 -15.86 2.30 -8.08
C LEU A 47 -14.97 1.04 -8.12
N ALA A 48 -15.42 -0.03 -8.77
CA ALA A 48 -14.63 -1.26 -8.91
C ALA A 48 -13.47 -1.05 -9.87
N LYS A 49 -13.67 -0.33 -10.99
CA LYS A 49 -12.59 -0.01 -11.94
C LYS A 49 -11.50 0.87 -11.33
N SER A 50 -11.89 1.94 -10.64
CA SER A 50 -10.94 2.86 -10.01
C SER A 50 -10.14 2.16 -8.91
N SER A 51 -10.75 1.24 -8.16
CA SER A 51 -10.05 0.49 -7.11
C SER A 51 -8.87 -0.35 -7.62
N ILE A 52 -8.94 -0.89 -8.85
CA ILE A 52 -7.84 -1.68 -9.45
C ILE A 52 -6.67 -0.76 -9.79
N VAL A 53 -6.95 0.38 -10.43
CA VAL A 53 -5.92 1.39 -10.72
C VAL A 53 -5.29 1.91 -9.43
N ILE A 54 -6.11 2.13 -8.39
CA ILE A 54 -5.64 2.53 -7.07
C ILE A 54 -4.77 1.44 -6.44
N ALA A 55 -5.08 0.16 -6.61
CA ALA A 55 -4.26 -0.94 -6.11
C ALA A 55 -2.86 -0.93 -6.76
N PHE A 56 -2.78 -0.72 -8.08
CA PHE A 56 -1.50 -0.57 -8.78
C PHE A 56 -0.73 0.67 -8.32
N LEU A 57 -1.40 1.81 -8.15
CA LEU A 57 -0.78 3.03 -7.62
C LEU A 57 -0.21 2.79 -6.21
N THR A 58 -0.93 2.03 -5.38
CA THR A 58 -0.51 1.67 -4.02
C THR A 58 0.73 0.78 -4.04
N ALA A 59 0.83 -0.15 -5.00
CA ALA A 59 2.03 -0.97 -5.18
C ALA A 59 3.25 -0.15 -5.64
N LEU A 60 3.06 0.75 -6.63
CA LEU A 60 4.10 1.68 -7.10
C LEU A 60 4.63 2.57 -5.96
N LEU A 61 3.73 3.11 -5.13
CA LEU A 61 4.10 3.91 -3.96
C LEU A 61 4.92 3.09 -2.95
N ASN A 62 4.56 1.83 -2.70
CA ASN A 62 5.36 0.97 -1.81
C ASN A 62 6.75 0.65 -2.39
N ILE A 63 6.87 0.43 -3.70
CA ILE A 63 8.19 0.24 -4.35
C ILE A 63 9.04 1.50 -4.19
N PHE A 64 8.47 2.68 -4.44
CA PHE A 64 9.15 3.96 -4.22
C PHE A 64 9.63 4.12 -2.78
N GLN A 65 8.82 3.72 -1.80
CA GLN A 65 9.17 3.76 -0.37
C GLN A 65 10.30 2.80 -0.01
N ILE A 66 10.33 1.61 -0.62
CA ILE A 66 11.44 0.65 -0.45
C ILE A 66 12.74 1.25 -0.99
N VAL A 67 12.72 1.87 -2.17
CA VAL A 67 13.91 2.55 -2.73
C VAL A 67 14.37 3.69 -1.82
N CYS A 68 13.42 4.47 -1.30
CA CYS A 68 13.67 5.57 -0.36
C CYS A 68 14.31 5.13 0.97
N LEU A 69 14.16 3.87 1.39
CA LEU A 69 14.83 3.34 2.59
C LEU A 69 16.35 3.21 2.42
N PHE A 70 16.81 2.98 1.18
CA PHE A 70 18.23 2.80 0.86
C PHE A 70 18.95 4.10 0.50
N VAL A 71 18.21 5.14 0.11
CA VAL A 71 18.78 6.44 -0.26
C VAL A 71 18.82 7.38 0.94
N ASN A 72 19.89 8.16 1.09
CA ASN A 72 19.94 9.20 2.12
C ASN A 72 19.13 10.42 1.68
N LEU A 73 17.87 10.46 2.11
CA LEU A 73 16.93 11.54 1.76
C LEU A 73 17.26 12.82 2.52
N GLY A 74 17.38 13.95 1.80
CA GLY A 74 17.37 15.28 2.40
C GLY A 74 16.03 15.62 3.06
N ALA A 75 15.97 16.72 3.82
CA ALA A 75 14.80 17.09 4.63
C ALA A 75 13.50 17.19 3.80
N LYS A 76 13.55 17.75 2.59
CA LYS A 76 12.39 17.87 1.69
C LYS A 76 11.89 16.51 1.22
N MET A 77 12.80 15.60 0.86
CA MET A 77 12.46 14.25 0.38
C MET A 77 11.95 13.34 1.51
N ARG A 78 12.33 13.62 2.77
CA ARG A 78 11.76 12.96 3.95
C ARG A 78 10.26 13.24 4.09
N VAL A 79 9.84 14.48 3.87
CA VAL A 79 8.42 14.85 3.91
C VAL A 79 7.65 14.13 2.80
N VAL A 80 8.20 14.10 1.58
CA VAL A 80 7.59 13.38 0.44
C VAL A 80 7.44 11.88 0.75
N TYR A 81 8.44 11.26 1.40
CA TYR A 81 8.34 9.87 1.85
C TYR A 81 7.20 9.67 2.85
N ILE A 82 7.09 10.50 3.88
CA ILE A 82 6.03 10.38 4.90
C ILE A 82 4.64 10.52 4.27
N VAL A 83 4.46 11.52 3.39
CA VAL A 83 3.20 11.72 2.66
C VAL A 83 2.90 10.53 1.76
N SER A 84 3.90 10.00 1.06
CA SER A 84 3.74 8.82 0.22
C SER A 84 3.27 7.60 1.01
N VAL A 85 3.86 7.35 2.20
CA VAL A 85 3.44 6.24 3.07
C VAL A 85 2.00 6.45 3.55
N PHE A 86 1.62 7.68 3.89
CA PHE A 86 0.27 7.99 4.37
C PHE A 86 -0.79 7.77 3.29
N VAL A 87 -0.53 8.30 2.09
CA VAL A 87 -1.40 8.11 0.92
C VAL A 87 -1.51 6.63 0.59
N SER A 88 -0.38 5.90 0.54
CA SER A 88 -0.39 4.46 0.25
C SER A 88 -1.22 3.66 1.26
N SER A 89 -1.15 3.99 2.56
CA SER A 89 -1.95 3.30 3.59
C SER A 89 -3.44 3.57 3.46
N ILE A 90 -3.85 4.80 3.15
CA ILE A 90 -5.26 5.15 2.92
C ILE A 90 -5.81 4.45 1.67
N LEU A 91 -5.05 4.47 0.58
CA LEU A 91 -5.44 3.82 -0.66
C LEU A 91 -5.57 2.30 -0.48
N LEU A 92 -4.69 1.67 0.29
CA LEU A 92 -4.79 0.25 0.64
C LEU A 92 -6.08 -0.07 1.41
N ILE A 93 -6.41 0.75 2.41
CA ILE A 93 -7.66 0.62 3.19
C ILE A 93 -8.87 0.76 2.27
N PHE A 94 -8.87 1.75 1.38
CA PHE A 94 -9.95 2.00 0.43
C PHE A 94 -10.18 0.81 -0.50
N VAL A 95 -9.13 0.31 -1.16
CA VAL A 95 -9.21 -0.86 -2.04
C VAL A 95 -9.72 -2.08 -1.27
N SER A 96 -9.19 -2.31 -0.07
CA SER A 96 -9.58 -3.45 0.76
C SER A 96 -11.04 -3.36 1.21
N ALA A 97 -11.54 -2.16 1.52
CA ALA A 97 -12.93 -1.94 1.91
C ALA A 97 -13.91 -2.19 0.75
N VAL A 98 -13.57 -1.75 -0.47
CA VAL A 98 -14.42 -1.94 -1.66
C VAL A 98 -14.63 -3.41 -1.98
N TRP A 99 -13.61 -4.25 -1.76
CA TRP A 99 -13.65 -5.67 -2.11
C TRP A 99 -13.89 -6.60 -0.91
N LEU A 100 -14.13 -6.06 0.28
CA LEU A 100 -14.29 -6.83 1.52
C LEU A 100 -15.47 -7.80 1.47
N SER A 101 -16.56 -7.42 0.79
CA SER A 101 -17.75 -8.27 0.65
C SER A 101 -17.56 -9.45 -0.31
N ILE A 102 -16.53 -9.40 -1.15
CA ILE A 102 -16.25 -10.41 -2.18
C ILE A 102 -15.11 -11.33 -1.71
N TYR A 103 -14.12 -10.76 -1.04
CA TYR A 103 -12.91 -11.45 -0.66
C TYR A 103 -12.59 -11.25 0.84
N SER A 104 -12.82 -12.28 1.65
CA SER A 104 -12.51 -12.25 3.09
C SER A 104 -11.03 -11.99 3.39
N PHE A 105 -10.13 -12.32 2.46
CA PHE A 105 -8.70 -12.05 2.61
C PHE A 105 -8.36 -10.55 2.56
N MET A 106 -9.26 -9.68 2.06
CA MET A 106 -9.08 -8.22 2.05
C MET A 106 -8.98 -7.62 3.46
N PHE A 107 -9.39 -8.36 4.50
CA PHE A 107 -9.14 -7.99 5.88
C PHE A 107 -7.64 -7.84 6.21
N LEU A 108 -6.78 -8.61 5.52
CA LEU A 108 -5.32 -8.44 5.62
C LEU A 108 -4.87 -7.09 5.07
N GLY A 109 -5.45 -6.62 3.97
CA GLY A 109 -5.17 -5.29 3.42
C GLY A 109 -5.62 -4.16 4.35
N LEU A 110 -6.79 -4.30 4.98
CA LEU A 110 -7.27 -3.36 6.00
C LEU A 110 -6.32 -3.27 7.20
N SER A 111 -5.97 -4.42 7.79
CA SER A 111 -5.09 -4.48 8.95
C SER A 111 -3.68 -3.96 8.64
N LEU A 112 -3.11 -4.30 7.47
CA LEU A 112 -1.83 -3.76 7.02
C LEU A 112 -1.87 -2.25 6.78
N GLY A 113 -2.98 -1.72 6.26
CA GLY A 113 -3.17 -0.30 6.02
C GLY A 113 -3.21 0.50 7.32
N ILE A 114 -3.98 0.00 8.31
CA ILE A 114 -4.06 0.59 9.66
C ILE A 114 -2.70 0.54 10.34
N LEU A 115 -2.01 -0.61 10.26
CA LEU A 115 -0.69 -0.76 10.85
C LEU A 115 0.32 0.20 10.22
N GLY A 116 0.23 0.44 8.90
CA GLY A 116 1.01 1.47 8.21
C GLY A 116 0.76 2.88 8.77
N LEU A 117 -0.50 3.27 9.01
CA LEU A 117 -0.83 4.55 9.62
C LEU A 117 -0.27 4.71 11.03
N ILE A 118 -0.35 3.66 11.84
CA ILE A 118 0.21 3.63 13.20
C ILE A 118 1.74 3.84 13.13
N LEU A 119 2.43 3.12 12.25
CA LEU A 119 3.88 3.26 12.09
C LEU A 119 4.30 4.68 11.66
N ILE A 120 3.53 5.34 10.78
CA ILE A 120 3.78 6.73 10.39
C ILE A 120 3.62 7.68 11.58
N SER A 121 2.56 7.51 12.38
CA SER A 121 2.33 8.36 13.55
C SER A 121 3.48 8.27 14.58
N LEU A 122 4.07 7.08 14.72
CA LEU A 122 5.26 6.86 15.54
C LEU A 122 6.52 7.46 14.93
N GLN A 123 6.60 7.52 13.59
CA GLN A 123 7.72 8.09 12.86
C GLN A 123 7.67 9.63 12.81
N ALA A 124 6.48 10.24 12.79
CA ALA A 124 6.28 11.69 12.77
C ALA A 124 6.51 12.37 14.14
N ARG A 125 6.47 11.61 15.24
CA ARG A 125 6.75 12.10 16.61
C ARG A 125 8.25 12.23 16.94
N LYS A 126 9.15 11.79 16.06
CA LYS A 126 10.61 11.84 16.24
C LYS A 126 11.27 12.73 15.21
#